data_AF-A0A924YCW0-F1
#
_entry.id   AF-A0A924YCW0-F1
#
_cell.length_a   1.000
_cell.length_b   1.000
_cell.length_c   1.000
_cell.angle_alpha   90.00
_cell.angle_beta   90.00
_cell.angle_gamma   90.00
#
_symmetry.space_group_name_H-M   'P 1'
#
loop_
_entity.id
_entity.type
_entity.pdbx_description
1 polymer ?
#
loop_
_entity_poly.entity_id
_entity_poly.type
_entity_poly.pdbx_seq_one_letter_code
_entity_poly.pdbx_strand_id
1 'polypeptide(L)'
;MAALGAFTFVLHSHLPYARLAGTWPHGEEWIHEAASETYIPLLNTLYDLKEEGIKFKLTVGITPILAEQLADALVLEHFDTYLDLRIEAAKKDMIYFEAVDETAEVSEDDELNDPEVTETLDEDDINAAVMAAALDRDEPERIIESAADIEAEVKDPNASLIAGAERFAEPEVPVDTADPHLRYMAEWYKKWYENIKQSFDQRYNRDIIGAFRQLQEEGYIEITTCAATHGYLPLLGRDSSIRGQLKAGISSYTRMFGHPPTG
;
A
#
# COMPACT_ATOMS: atom_id res chain seq x y z
N MET A 1 -39.02 22.66 -5.13
CA MET A 1 -39.72 21.43 -4.68
C MET A 1 -39.61 21.34 -3.17
N ALA A 2 -40.66 20.88 -2.48
CA ALA A 2 -40.56 20.59 -1.05
C ALA A 2 -39.58 19.43 -0.85
N ALA A 3 -38.78 19.46 0.23
CA ALA A 3 -37.86 18.38 0.54
C ALA A 3 -38.64 17.08 0.82
N LEU A 4 -38.30 16.00 0.11
CA LEU A 4 -38.93 14.68 0.29
C LEU A 4 -38.52 14.02 1.62
N GLY A 5 -37.36 14.41 2.16
CA GLY A 5 -36.76 13.87 3.38
C GLY A 5 -35.29 14.26 3.47
N ALA A 6 -34.58 13.72 4.47
CA ALA A 6 -33.14 13.85 4.63
C ALA A 6 -32.48 12.47 4.61
N PHE A 7 -31.35 12.36 3.94
CA PHE A 7 -30.50 11.18 3.89
C PHE A 7 -29.05 11.65 4.02
N THR A 8 -28.25 10.95 4.81
CA THR A 8 -26.83 11.28 5.00
C THR A 8 -26.02 9.99 5.09
N PHE A 9 -24.90 9.95 4.35
CA PHE A 9 -23.86 8.97 4.60
C PHE A 9 -23.03 9.42 5.81
N VAL A 10 -22.71 8.47 6.69
CA VAL A 10 -21.74 8.66 7.79
C VAL A 10 -20.66 7.62 7.63
N LEU A 11 -19.50 8.02 7.12
CA LEU A 11 -18.36 7.15 6.87
C LEU A 11 -17.42 7.23 8.06
N HIS A 12 -17.13 6.09 8.72
CA HIS A 12 -16.22 6.06 9.87
C HIS A 12 -14.86 5.48 9.46
N SER A 13 -13.83 6.31 9.52
CA SER A 13 -12.46 5.99 9.12
C SER A 13 -11.56 5.83 10.35
N HIS A 14 -11.05 4.61 10.55
CA HIS A 14 -10.21 4.25 11.68
C HIS A 14 -9.15 3.21 11.30
N LEU A 15 -7.93 3.43 11.81
CA LEU A 15 -6.91 2.39 11.98
C LEU A 15 -6.26 2.58 13.36
N PRO A 16 -5.79 1.51 14.01
CA PRO A 16 -4.99 1.63 15.23
C PRO A 16 -3.65 2.32 14.92
N TYR A 17 -2.88 2.61 15.97
CA TYR A 17 -1.52 3.10 15.78
C TYR A 17 -0.63 1.97 15.25
N ALA A 18 -0.23 2.08 13.98
CA ALA A 18 0.55 1.08 13.26
C ALA A 18 1.90 1.62 12.75
N ARG A 19 2.13 2.93 12.82
CA ARG A 19 3.44 3.54 12.53
C ARG A 19 4.54 2.90 13.39
N LEU A 20 5.58 2.39 12.74
CA LEU A 20 6.70 1.67 13.38
C LEU A 20 6.28 0.45 14.24
N ALA A 21 5.11 -0.13 14.00
CA ALA A 21 4.62 -1.32 14.72
C ALA A 21 4.89 -2.63 13.97
N GLY A 22 5.85 -2.61 13.03
CA GLY A 22 6.00 -3.62 11.98
C GLY A 22 5.36 -3.15 10.67
N THR A 23 5.63 -3.86 9.59
CA THR A 23 5.16 -3.53 8.24
C THR A 23 4.08 -4.50 7.76
N TRP A 24 4.41 -5.79 7.69
CA TRP A 24 3.54 -6.88 7.21
C TRP A 24 3.60 -8.11 8.14
N PRO A 25 2.51 -8.89 8.32
CA PRO A 25 1.17 -8.73 7.73
C PRO A 25 0.26 -7.76 8.48
N HIS A 26 0.67 -7.29 9.65
CA HIS A 26 -0.07 -6.36 10.48
C HIS A 26 0.88 -5.23 10.85
N GLY A 27 0.59 -4.00 10.41
CA GLY A 27 1.55 -2.91 10.57
C GLY A 27 1.23 -1.71 9.69
N GLU A 28 2.27 -0.98 9.31
CA GLU A 28 2.15 0.27 8.58
C GLU A 28 1.49 0.09 7.20
N GLU A 29 1.58 -1.09 6.59
CA GLU A 29 0.95 -1.41 5.30
C GLU A 29 -0.56 -1.16 5.30
N TRP A 30 -1.25 -1.37 6.42
CA TRP A 30 -2.68 -1.04 6.52
C TRP A 30 -2.99 0.44 6.27
N ILE A 31 -2.09 1.33 6.69
CA ILE A 31 -2.25 2.76 6.47
C ILE A 31 -2.09 3.06 4.98
N HIS A 32 -1.12 2.43 4.34
CA HIS A 32 -0.82 2.59 2.92
C HIS A 32 -1.92 2.01 2.02
N GLU A 33 -2.42 0.82 2.33
CA GLU A 33 -3.60 0.21 1.67
C GLU A 33 -4.81 1.12 1.82
N ALA A 34 -5.15 1.55 3.03
CA ALA A 34 -6.29 2.44 3.25
C ALA A 34 -6.13 3.79 2.52
N ALA A 35 -4.92 4.36 2.49
CA ALA A 35 -4.65 5.59 1.75
C ALA A 35 -4.85 5.42 0.25
N SER A 36 -4.27 4.37 -0.34
CA SER A 36 -4.29 4.13 -1.79
C SER A 36 -5.62 3.60 -2.32
N GLU A 37 -6.35 2.81 -1.53
CA GLU A 37 -7.55 2.10 -1.99
C GLU A 37 -8.85 2.71 -1.45
N THR A 38 -8.79 3.55 -0.41
CA THR A 38 -9.97 4.20 0.17
C THR A 38 -9.88 5.72 0.17
N TYR A 39 -8.89 6.32 0.84
CA TYR A 39 -8.92 7.76 1.12
C TYR A 39 -8.64 8.62 -0.11
N ILE A 40 -7.60 8.30 -0.90
CA ILE A 40 -7.30 9.03 -2.13
C ILE A 40 -8.39 8.81 -3.19
N PRO A 41 -8.88 7.58 -3.44
CA PRO A 41 -10.02 7.37 -4.34
C PRO A 41 -11.29 8.11 -3.92
N LEU A 42 -11.59 8.14 -2.61
CA LEU A 42 -12.72 8.90 -2.08
C LEU A 42 -12.53 10.39 -2.33
N LEU A 43 -11.36 10.95 -2.00
CA LEU A 43 -11.05 12.35 -2.28
C LEU A 43 -11.17 12.65 -3.77
N ASN A 44 -10.66 11.78 -4.65
CA ASN A 44 -10.77 11.96 -6.10
C ASN A 44 -12.24 12.09 -6.50
N THR A 45 -13.08 11.15 -6.06
CA THR A 45 -14.52 11.18 -6.33
C THR A 45 -15.18 12.46 -5.81
N LEU A 46 -14.88 12.88 -4.58
CA LEU A 46 -15.50 14.07 -3.99
C LEU A 46 -15.06 15.36 -4.68
N TYR A 47 -13.78 15.47 -5.08
CA TYR A 47 -13.29 16.62 -5.83
C TYR A 47 -13.81 16.63 -7.26
N ASP A 48 -13.94 15.48 -7.92
CA ASP A 48 -14.54 15.37 -9.26
C ASP A 48 -16.00 15.85 -9.24
N LEU A 49 -16.81 15.38 -8.26
CA LEU A 49 -18.18 15.85 -8.08
C LEU A 49 -18.25 17.37 -7.84
N LYS A 50 -17.31 17.91 -7.04
CA LYS A 50 -17.21 19.35 -6.79
C LYS A 50 -16.87 20.12 -8.07
N GLU A 51 -15.92 19.63 -8.86
CA GLU A 51 -15.49 20.24 -10.12
C GLU A 51 -16.59 20.20 -11.19
N GLU A 52 -17.40 19.15 -11.20
CA GLU A 52 -18.62 19.03 -12.02
C GLU A 52 -19.78 19.92 -11.52
N GLY A 53 -19.63 20.58 -10.37
CA GLY A 53 -20.66 21.43 -9.78
C GLY A 53 -21.83 20.66 -9.15
N ILE A 54 -21.65 19.37 -8.89
CA ILE A 54 -22.65 18.52 -8.24
C ILE A 54 -22.69 18.85 -6.74
N LYS A 55 -23.89 19.15 -6.24
CA LYS A 55 -24.10 19.43 -4.82
C LYS A 55 -24.28 18.12 -4.06
N PHE A 56 -23.39 17.85 -3.12
CA PHE A 56 -23.47 16.71 -2.22
C PHE A 56 -23.18 17.12 -0.77
N LYS A 57 -23.60 16.27 0.17
CA LYS A 57 -23.34 16.38 1.61
C LYS A 57 -23.15 14.98 2.17
N LEU A 58 -22.11 14.80 2.98
CA LEU A 58 -21.89 13.59 3.77
C LEU A 58 -21.09 13.93 5.03
N THR A 59 -21.11 13.01 5.99
CA THR A 59 -20.30 13.09 7.20
C THR A 59 -19.17 12.07 7.13
N VAL A 60 -17.95 12.49 7.44
CA VAL A 60 -16.76 11.62 7.50
C VAL A 60 -16.19 11.70 8.92
N GLY A 61 -16.27 10.62 9.68
CA GLY A 61 -15.59 10.50 10.97
C GLY A 61 -14.14 10.09 10.75
N ILE A 62 -13.19 10.91 11.18
CA ILE A 62 -11.76 10.58 11.13
C ILE A 62 -11.26 10.47 12.57
N THR A 63 -10.85 9.26 12.96
CA THR A 63 -10.31 9.08 14.32
C THR A 63 -9.02 9.86 14.51
N PRO A 64 -8.78 10.49 15.67
CA PRO A 64 -7.59 11.30 15.90
C PRO A 64 -6.30 10.53 15.63
N ILE A 65 -6.19 9.30 16.12
CA ILE A 65 -5.00 8.45 15.90
C ILE A 65 -4.75 8.15 14.42
N LEU A 66 -5.79 8.01 13.60
CA LEU A 66 -5.63 7.87 12.15
C LEU A 66 -5.14 9.18 11.52
N ALA A 67 -5.75 10.30 11.91
CA ALA A 67 -5.39 11.60 11.36
C ALA A 67 -3.94 11.98 11.66
N GLU A 68 -3.43 11.66 12.86
CA GLU A 68 -2.02 11.86 13.21
C GLU A 68 -1.08 11.04 12.32
N GLN A 69 -1.46 9.81 11.98
CA GLN A 69 -0.63 8.94 11.15
C GLN A 69 -0.65 9.38 9.68
N LEU A 70 -1.81 9.77 9.15
CA LEU A 70 -1.93 10.30 7.79
C LEU A 70 -1.26 11.66 7.58
N ALA A 71 -0.90 12.36 8.67
CA ALA A 71 -0.15 13.62 8.63
C ALA A 71 1.33 13.45 9.01
N ASP A 72 1.78 12.25 9.35
CA ASP A 72 3.15 12.00 9.80
C ASP A 72 4.10 11.91 8.61
N ALA A 73 5.20 12.67 8.64
CA ALA A 73 6.13 12.76 7.52
C ALA A 73 6.78 11.41 7.15
N LEU A 74 7.03 10.55 8.14
CA LEU A 74 7.64 9.25 7.90
C LEU A 74 6.64 8.30 7.21
N VAL A 75 5.39 8.30 7.66
CA VAL A 75 4.32 7.53 7.01
C VAL A 75 4.11 7.97 5.56
N LEU A 76 4.19 9.28 5.27
CA LEU A 76 4.08 9.78 3.90
C LEU A 76 5.29 9.40 3.01
N GLU A 77 6.48 9.26 3.60
CA GLU A 77 7.67 8.77 2.89
C GLU A 77 7.57 7.26 2.60
N HIS A 78 7.15 6.47 3.59
CA HIS A 78 6.92 5.04 3.40
C HIS A 78 5.76 4.77 2.42
N PHE A 79 4.76 5.65 2.35
CA PHE A 79 3.68 5.55 1.37
C PHE A 79 4.18 5.65 -0.08
N ASP A 80 5.16 6.51 -0.34
CA ASP A 80 5.79 6.57 -1.67
C ASP A 80 6.46 5.24 -2.02
N THR A 81 7.23 4.71 -1.08
CA THR A 81 7.94 3.44 -1.24
C THR A 81 6.93 2.32 -1.50
N TYR A 82 5.83 2.29 -0.75
CA TYR A 82 4.74 1.35 -0.96
C TYR A 82 4.14 1.44 -2.37
N LEU A 83 3.82 2.64 -2.85
CA LEU A 83 3.26 2.83 -4.19
C LEU A 83 4.24 2.40 -5.29
N ASP A 84 5.52 2.75 -5.15
CA ASP A 84 6.55 2.38 -6.13
C ASP A 84 6.73 0.86 -6.18
N LEU A 85 6.72 0.17 -5.02
CA LEU A 85 6.75 -1.29 -4.95
C LEU A 85 5.53 -1.93 -5.62
N ARG A 86 4.33 -1.39 -5.43
CA ARG A 86 3.10 -1.89 -6.08
C ARG A 86 3.13 -1.69 -7.60
N ILE A 87 3.65 -0.55 -8.06
CA ILE A 87 3.81 -0.27 -9.50
C ILE A 87 4.82 -1.24 -10.12
N GLU A 88 5.97 -1.46 -9.46
CA GLU A 88 6.98 -2.41 -9.95
C GLU A 88 6.47 -3.86 -9.92
N ALA A 89 5.74 -4.27 -8.88
CA ALA A 89 5.10 -5.58 -8.83
C ALA A 89 4.14 -5.78 -10.02
N ALA A 90 3.28 -4.79 -10.29
CA ALA A 90 2.36 -4.85 -11.43
C ALA A 90 3.09 -4.91 -12.78
N LYS A 91 4.26 -4.25 -12.93
CA LYS A 91 5.10 -4.36 -14.13
C LYS A 91 5.71 -5.75 -14.28
N LYS A 92 6.15 -6.36 -13.18
CA LYS A 92 6.64 -7.76 -13.20
C LYS A 92 5.53 -8.71 -13.60
N ASP A 93 4.34 -8.56 -13.04
CA ASP A 93 3.15 -9.34 -13.43
C ASP A 93 2.80 -9.16 -14.90
N MET A 94 2.96 -7.95 -15.45
CA MET A 94 2.77 -7.72 -16.88
C MET A 94 3.74 -8.53 -17.75
N ILE A 95 5.00 -8.67 -17.35
CA ILE A 95 5.97 -9.49 -18.09
C ILE A 95 5.65 -10.98 -17.89
N TYR A 96 5.30 -11.36 -16.66
CA TYR A 96 4.99 -12.74 -16.29
C TYR A 96 3.79 -13.30 -17.06
N PHE A 97 2.74 -12.50 -17.28
CA PHE A 97 1.54 -12.92 -18.02
C PHE A 97 1.59 -12.63 -19.53
N GLU A 98 2.73 -12.15 -20.05
CA GLU A 98 2.89 -11.85 -21.48
C GLU A 98 3.02 -13.14 -22.31
N ALA A 99 2.29 -13.19 -23.44
CA ALA A 99 2.42 -14.30 -24.37
C ALA A 99 3.75 -14.19 -25.12
N VAL A 100 4.55 -15.25 -25.10
CA VAL A 100 5.70 -15.37 -26.00
C VAL A 100 5.15 -15.66 -27.39
N ASP A 101 5.41 -14.77 -28.34
CA ASP A 101 5.00 -14.96 -29.73
C ASP A 101 5.87 -16.07 -30.35
N GLU A 102 5.34 -17.29 -30.46
CA GLU A 102 5.99 -18.42 -31.16
C GLU A 102 6.09 -18.20 -32.69
N THR A 103 5.66 -17.05 -33.23
CA THR A 103 5.68 -16.77 -34.68
C THR A 103 6.90 -15.99 -35.18
N ALA A 104 7.96 -15.85 -34.37
CA ALA A 104 9.28 -15.53 -34.92
C ALA A 104 9.81 -16.75 -35.69
N GLU A 105 9.31 -16.96 -36.91
CA GLU A 105 9.91 -17.82 -37.91
C GLU A 105 11.42 -17.55 -37.93
N VAL A 106 12.21 -18.54 -37.53
CA VAL A 106 13.61 -18.63 -37.91
C VAL A 106 13.60 -18.60 -39.42
N SER A 107 13.98 -17.46 -40.02
CA SER A 107 14.29 -17.39 -41.43
C SER A 107 15.46 -18.34 -41.68
N GLU A 108 15.16 -19.57 -42.12
CA GLU A 108 16.10 -20.44 -42.80
C GLU A 108 16.51 -19.73 -44.10
N ASP A 109 17.50 -18.85 -44.02
CA ASP A 109 18.29 -18.39 -45.17
C ASP A 109 19.51 -17.63 -44.63
N ASP A 110 20.51 -18.38 -44.15
CA ASP A 110 21.91 -17.98 -44.25
C ASP A 110 22.80 -19.25 -44.21
N GLU A 111 22.82 -19.98 -45.33
CA GLU A 111 23.97 -20.81 -45.67
C GLU A 111 25.18 -19.89 -45.88
N LEU A 112 26.23 -19.99 -45.04
CA LEU A 112 27.64 -20.10 -45.45
C LEU A 112 28.64 -20.14 -44.26
N ASN A 113 29.38 -21.26 -44.20
CA ASN A 113 30.76 -21.48 -43.69
C ASN A 113 31.08 -21.32 -42.18
N ASP A 114 31.51 -22.41 -41.52
CA ASP A 114 32.91 -22.93 -41.46
C ASP A 114 32.99 -24.10 -40.43
N PRO A 115 33.60 -25.27 -40.71
CA PRO A 115 33.65 -26.36 -39.75
C PRO A 115 34.98 -26.39 -39.00
N GLU A 116 35.05 -25.84 -37.79
CA GLU A 116 36.05 -26.27 -36.79
C GLU A 116 35.74 -25.75 -35.36
N VAL A 117 36.06 -26.60 -34.38
CA VAL A 117 35.96 -26.45 -32.91
C VAL A 117 34.62 -26.85 -32.27
N THR A 118 34.43 -28.16 -32.10
CA THR A 118 33.64 -28.72 -30.99
C THR A 118 34.56 -28.96 -29.79
N GLU A 119 34.48 -28.12 -28.76
CA GLU A 119 34.86 -28.51 -27.39
C GLU A 119 33.57 -28.90 -26.65
N THR A 120 33.39 -30.20 -26.44
CA THR A 120 32.39 -30.76 -25.55
C THR A 120 32.91 -30.64 -24.11
N LEU A 121 32.16 -30.01 -23.22
CA LEU A 121 32.36 -30.16 -21.77
C LEU A 121 31.85 -31.56 -21.37
N ASP A 122 32.69 -32.33 -20.69
CA ASP A 122 32.40 -33.71 -20.28
C ASP A 122 31.27 -33.78 -19.24
N GLU A 123 30.41 -34.79 -19.34
CA GLU A 123 29.24 -35.04 -18.45
C GLU A 123 29.63 -35.23 -16.96
N ASP A 124 30.91 -35.40 -16.65
CA ASP A 124 31.42 -35.58 -15.29
C ASP A 124 31.55 -34.26 -14.52
N ASP A 125 31.67 -33.10 -15.20
CA ASP A 125 31.75 -31.78 -14.54
C ASP A 125 30.37 -31.28 -14.07
N ILE A 126 29.30 -31.68 -14.76
CA ILE A 126 27.91 -31.31 -14.42
C ILE A 126 27.47 -32.05 -13.15
N ASN A 127 27.83 -33.33 -13.00
CA ASN A 127 27.42 -34.13 -11.84
C ASN A 127 28.15 -33.74 -10.54
N ALA A 128 29.34 -33.14 -10.62
CA ALA A 128 30.06 -32.63 -9.46
C ALA A 128 29.42 -31.35 -8.88
N ALA A 129 28.87 -30.48 -9.72
CA ALA A 129 28.18 -29.26 -9.30
C ALA A 129 26.82 -29.54 -8.63
N VAL A 130 26.09 -30.53 -9.14
CA VAL A 130 24.76 -30.93 -8.62
C VAL A 130 24.87 -31.58 -7.24
N MET A 131 25.94 -32.32 -6.96
CA MET A 131 26.12 -33.00 -5.66
C MET A 131 26.61 -32.07 -4.53
N ALA A 132 27.24 -30.95 -4.84
CA ALA A 132 27.67 -29.97 -3.84
C ALA A 132 26.51 -29.13 -3.26
N ALA A 133 25.39 -29.01 -3.99
CA ALA A 133 24.23 -28.22 -3.59
C ALA A 133 23.20 -28.97 -2.71
N ALA A 134 23.40 -30.27 -2.44
CA ALA A 134 22.40 -31.13 -1.80
C ALA A 134 22.64 -31.44 -0.30
N LEU A 135 23.56 -30.75 0.38
CA LEU A 135 23.94 -31.07 1.77
C LEU A 135 23.88 -29.90 2.77
N ASP A 136 22.93 -28.97 2.61
CA ASP A 136 22.57 -28.06 3.70
C ASP A 136 21.06 -27.79 3.71
N ARG A 137 20.31 -28.76 4.24
CA ARG A 137 18.88 -28.65 4.54
C ARG A 137 18.66 -29.14 5.96
N ASP A 138 19.03 -28.32 6.94
CA ASP A 138 18.53 -28.37 8.31
C ASP A 138 18.96 -27.09 9.06
N GLU A 139 18.20 -26.00 8.89
CA GLU A 139 18.20 -24.87 9.84
C GLU A 139 16.77 -24.68 10.36
N PRO A 140 16.54 -24.71 11.69
CA PRO A 140 15.21 -24.60 12.28
C PRO A 140 14.70 -23.15 12.27
N GLU A 141 13.37 -23.00 12.29
CA GLU A 141 12.67 -21.71 12.43
C GLU A 141 13.31 -20.86 13.55
N ARG A 142 13.87 -19.70 13.17
CA ARG A 142 14.58 -18.82 14.10
C ARG A 142 13.56 -18.08 15.00
N ILE A 143 13.49 -18.50 16.25
CA ILE A 143 12.83 -17.75 17.33
C ILE A 143 13.73 -16.54 17.67
N ILE A 144 13.13 -15.35 17.74
CA ILE A 144 13.82 -14.11 18.11
C ILE A 144 14.19 -14.19 19.60
N GLU A 145 15.46 -14.42 19.92
CA GLU A 145 15.95 -14.56 21.31
C GLU A 145 16.96 -13.49 21.74
N SER A 146 17.17 -12.39 20.98
CA SER A 146 18.12 -11.37 21.44
C SER A 146 17.83 -9.92 21.02
N ALA A 147 18.26 -8.99 21.87
CA ALA A 147 18.16 -7.54 21.66
C ALA A 147 18.97 -7.02 20.45
N ALA A 148 19.91 -7.81 19.92
CA ALA A 148 20.68 -7.46 18.74
C ALA A 148 19.89 -7.66 17.43
N ASP A 149 18.93 -8.59 17.42
CA ASP A 149 18.05 -8.81 16.26
C ASP A 149 17.04 -7.65 16.09
N ILE A 150 16.65 -6.99 17.20
CA ILE A 150 15.80 -5.79 17.21
C ILE A 150 16.56 -4.58 16.62
N GLU A 151 17.87 -4.45 16.88
CA GLU A 151 18.67 -3.34 16.36
C GLU A 151 18.91 -3.40 14.83
N ALA A 152 18.78 -4.58 14.22
CA ALA A 152 18.92 -4.76 12.77
C ALA A 152 17.66 -4.30 12.01
N GLU A 153 16.45 -4.60 12.51
CA GLU A 153 15.18 -4.10 11.95
C GLU A 153 15.01 -2.58 12.09
N VAL A 154 15.64 -1.97 13.10
CA VAL A 154 15.58 -0.50 13.32
C VAL A 154 16.50 0.28 12.35
N LYS A 155 17.49 -0.38 11.73
CA LYS A 155 18.50 0.30 10.89
C LYS A 155 18.10 0.50 9.43
N ASP A 156 17.13 -0.25 8.93
CA ASP A 156 16.57 -0.07 7.60
C ASP A 156 15.05 -0.36 7.63
N PRO A 157 14.20 0.67 7.78
CA PRO A 157 12.75 0.48 7.80
C PRO A 157 12.20 -0.09 6.48
N ASN A 158 12.97 -0.08 5.38
CA ASN A 158 12.60 -0.66 4.10
C ASN A 158 13.00 -2.14 3.94
N ALA A 159 13.82 -2.71 4.82
CA ALA A 159 14.29 -4.09 4.69
C ALA A 159 13.13 -5.12 4.76
N SER A 160 12.09 -4.84 5.53
CA SER A 160 10.92 -5.72 5.62
C SER A 160 9.92 -5.54 4.46
N LEU A 161 9.83 -4.34 3.87
CA LEU A 161 9.05 -4.10 2.64
C LEU A 161 9.67 -4.85 1.45
N ILE A 162 11.00 -4.87 1.38
CA ILE A 162 11.76 -5.65 0.40
C ILE A 162 11.60 -7.16 0.69
N ALA A 163 11.66 -7.59 1.95
CA ALA A 163 11.50 -8.99 2.33
C ALA A 163 10.12 -9.59 1.99
N GLY A 164 9.06 -8.77 1.90
CA GLY A 164 7.75 -9.21 1.40
C GLY A 164 7.73 -9.46 -0.11
N ALA A 165 8.51 -8.70 -0.88
CA ALA A 165 8.60 -8.80 -2.34
C ALA A 165 9.54 -9.93 -2.82
N GLU A 166 10.49 -10.36 -2.00
CA GLU A 166 11.50 -11.39 -2.35
C GLU A 166 11.05 -12.84 -2.09
N ARG A 167 9.82 -13.09 -1.60
CA ARG A 167 9.40 -14.42 -1.13
C ARG A 167 8.79 -15.36 -2.16
N PHE A 168 8.71 -14.97 -3.42
CA PHE A 168 8.37 -15.88 -4.51
C PHE A 168 9.66 -16.21 -5.27
N ALA A 169 10.34 -17.27 -4.82
CA ALA A 169 11.41 -17.86 -5.62
C ALA A 169 10.85 -18.17 -7.02
N GLU A 170 11.56 -17.71 -8.06
CA GLU A 170 11.19 -18.01 -9.44
C GLU A 170 11.13 -19.53 -9.62
N PRO A 171 10.06 -20.08 -10.22
CA PRO A 171 9.96 -21.52 -10.41
C PRO A 171 11.13 -22.02 -11.28
N GLU A 172 11.81 -23.08 -10.85
CA GLU A 172 12.93 -23.73 -11.55
C GLU A 172 12.55 -24.28 -12.95
N VAL A 173 11.26 -24.27 -13.29
CA VAL A 173 10.72 -24.75 -14.57
C VAL A 173 9.93 -23.61 -15.23
N PRO A 174 10.16 -23.30 -16.52
CA PRO A 174 9.33 -22.37 -17.27
C PRO A 174 7.89 -22.88 -17.30
N VAL A 175 7.01 -22.25 -16.52
CA VAL A 175 5.57 -22.50 -16.60
C VAL A 175 5.04 -21.60 -17.71
N ASP A 176 4.18 -22.12 -18.59
CA ASP A 176 3.40 -21.26 -19.49
C ASP A 176 2.45 -20.43 -18.62
N THR A 177 2.82 -19.18 -18.45
CA THR A 177 2.13 -18.19 -17.61
C THR A 177 1.36 -17.20 -18.46
N ALA A 178 1.33 -17.35 -19.78
CA ALA A 178 0.67 -16.43 -20.68
C ALA A 178 -0.85 -16.41 -20.44
N ASP A 179 -1.37 -15.28 -19.98
CA ASP A 179 -2.80 -15.06 -19.81
C ASP A 179 -3.15 -13.61 -20.18
N PRO A 180 -3.80 -13.36 -21.34
CA PRO A 180 -4.16 -12.02 -21.77
C PRO A 180 -5.06 -11.26 -20.78
N HIS A 181 -5.90 -11.97 -20.02
CA HIS A 181 -6.78 -11.35 -19.04
C HIS A 181 -6.00 -10.91 -17.79
N LEU A 182 -5.12 -11.78 -17.27
CA LEU A 182 -4.27 -11.42 -16.13
C LEU A 182 -3.25 -10.34 -16.49
N ARG A 183 -2.71 -10.36 -17.72
CA ARG A 183 -1.89 -9.29 -18.26
C ARG A 183 -2.60 -7.95 -18.33
N TYR A 184 -3.87 -7.95 -18.75
CA TYR A 184 -4.73 -6.77 -18.74
C TYR A 184 -4.97 -6.26 -17.32
N MET A 185 -5.24 -7.16 -16.37
CA MET A 185 -5.42 -6.79 -14.95
C MET A 185 -4.14 -6.20 -14.35
N ALA A 186 -2.97 -6.77 -14.63
CA ALA A 186 -1.68 -6.24 -14.19
C ALA A 186 -1.46 -4.82 -14.72
N GLU A 187 -1.77 -4.56 -16.00
CA GLU A 187 -1.71 -3.23 -16.57
C GLU A 187 -2.70 -2.25 -15.93
N TRP A 188 -3.90 -2.73 -15.59
CA TRP A 188 -4.89 -1.94 -14.88
C TRP A 188 -4.38 -1.52 -13.49
N TYR A 189 -3.81 -2.45 -12.71
CA TYR A 189 -3.26 -2.15 -11.38
C TYR A 189 -2.05 -1.22 -11.45
N LYS A 190 -1.16 -1.40 -12.44
CA LYS A 190 -0.07 -0.45 -12.70
C LYS A 190 -0.62 0.97 -12.88
N LYS A 191 -1.60 1.14 -13.78
CA LYS A 191 -2.24 2.44 -14.03
C LYS A 191 -2.97 2.98 -12.79
N TRP A 192 -3.61 2.10 -12.03
CA TRP A 192 -4.29 2.46 -10.78
C TRP A 192 -3.31 3.11 -9.81
N TYR A 193 -2.23 2.42 -9.43
CA TYR A 193 -1.25 2.95 -8.48
C TYR A 193 -0.49 4.18 -9.01
N GLU A 194 -0.21 4.25 -10.32
CA GLU A 194 0.34 5.46 -10.96
C GLU A 194 -0.61 6.66 -10.80
N ASN A 195 -1.92 6.47 -11.03
CA ASN A 195 -2.92 7.52 -10.87
C ASN A 195 -3.10 7.93 -9.39
N ILE A 196 -3.04 6.97 -8.46
CA ILE A 196 -3.07 7.26 -7.01
C ILE A 196 -1.87 8.11 -6.62
N LYS A 197 -0.66 7.72 -7.03
CA LYS A 197 0.57 8.48 -6.77
C LYS A 197 0.48 9.88 -7.35
N GLN A 198 0.01 10.01 -8.60
CA GLN A 198 -0.20 11.31 -9.24
C GLN A 198 -1.19 12.19 -8.46
N SER A 199 -2.32 11.62 -8.02
CA SER A 199 -3.33 12.36 -7.25
C SER A 199 -2.75 12.82 -5.89
N PHE A 200 -2.04 11.93 -5.21
CA PHE A 200 -1.38 12.23 -3.94
C PHE A 200 -0.38 13.37 -4.07
N ASP A 201 0.54 13.30 -5.04
CA ASP A 201 1.59 14.30 -5.22
C ASP A 201 1.06 15.62 -5.80
N GLN A 202 0.25 15.56 -6.86
CA GLN A 202 -0.09 16.73 -7.66
C GLN A 202 -1.41 17.37 -7.23
N ARG A 203 -2.44 16.56 -6.95
CA ARG A 203 -3.79 17.07 -6.63
C ARG A 203 -3.90 17.49 -5.17
N TYR A 204 -3.30 16.71 -4.27
CA TYR A 204 -3.42 16.92 -2.82
C TYR A 204 -2.14 17.43 -2.16
N ASN A 205 -1.05 17.63 -2.93
CA ASN A 205 0.24 18.09 -2.41
C ASN A 205 0.70 17.29 -1.17
N ARG A 206 0.44 15.98 -1.21
CA ARG A 206 0.78 15.01 -0.16
C ARG A 206 0.10 15.26 1.19
N ASP A 207 -0.98 16.05 1.22
CA ASP A 207 -1.72 16.40 2.44
C ASP A 207 -3.17 15.89 2.36
N ILE A 208 -3.36 14.61 2.66
CA ILE A 208 -4.69 13.95 2.67
C ILE A 208 -5.62 14.64 3.68
N ILE A 209 -5.11 14.99 4.87
CA ILE A 209 -5.91 15.64 5.92
C ILE A 209 -6.30 17.06 5.51
N GLY A 210 -5.39 17.80 4.88
CA GLY A 210 -5.65 19.12 4.31
C GLY A 210 -6.71 19.08 3.21
N ALA A 211 -6.71 18.05 2.36
CA ALA A 211 -7.72 17.88 1.32
C ALA A 211 -9.13 17.65 1.91
N PHE A 212 -9.25 16.80 2.93
CA PHE A 212 -10.52 16.66 3.67
C PHE A 212 -10.93 17.97 4.35
N ARG A 213 -9.98 18.66 5.00
CA ARG A 213 -10.24 19.97 5.63
C ARG A 213 -10.81 20.96 4.64
N GLN A 214 -10.23 21.07 3.45
CA GLN A 214 -10.70 21.99 2.42
C GLN A 214 -12.15 21.69 2.02
N LEU A 215 -12.50 20.41 1.80
CA LEU A 215 -13.88 20.03 1.50
C LEU A 215 -14.85 20.41 2.62
N GLN A 216 -14.43 20.32 3.89
CA GLN A 216 -15.22 20.78 5.03
C GLN A 216 -15.39 22.29 5.07
N GLU A 217 -14.31 23.05 4.86
CA GLU A 217 -14.32 24.51 4.87
C GLU A 217 -15.23 25.08 3.76
N GLU A 218 -15.24 24.42 2.61
CA GLU A 218 -16.14 24.74 1.49
C GLU A 218 -17.57 24.20 1.70
N GLY A 219 -17.77 23.41 2.76
CA GLY A 219 -19.06 22.90 3.20
C GLY A 219 -19.54 21.67 2.43
N TYR A 220 -18.74 20.99 1.63
CA TYR A 220 -19.16 19.76 0.95
C TYR A 220 -19.34 18.58 1.90
N ILE A 221 -18.51 18.53 2.95
CA ILE A 221 -18.57 17.48 3.97
C ILE A 221 -18.61 18.07 5.38
N GLU A 222 -19.02 17.25 6.33
CA GLU A 222 -18.81 17.47 7.75
C GLU A 222 -17.81 16.42 8.25
N ILE A 223 -16.80 16.84 9.00
CA ILE A 223 -15.84 15.93 9.64
C ILE A 223 -16.18 15.83 11.12
N THR A 224 -16.31 14.60 11.61
CA THR A 224 -16.53 14.31 13.03
C THR A 224 -15.31 13.65 13.64
N THR A 225 -15.19 13.69 14.97
CA THR A 225 -14.08 13.08 15.69
C THR A 225 -14.56 12.01 16.68
N CYS A 226 -13.65 11.41 17.42
CA CYS A 226 -13.97 10.46 18.47
C CYS A 226 -12.93 10.49 19.60
N ALA A 227 -12.94 9.47 20.46
CA ALA A 227 -11.87 9.23 21.42
C ALA A 227 -10.50 9.15 20.74
N ALA A 228 -9.48 9.75 21.35
CA ALA A 228 -8.13 9.91 20.78
C ALA A 228 -7.57 8.65 20.10
N THR A 229 -7.60 7.51 20.80
CA THR A 229 -7.07 6.24 20.29
C THR A 229 -8.18 5.22 20.01
N HIS A 230 -9.40 5.70 19.78
CA HIS A 230 -10.59 4.85 19.62
C HIS A 230 -10.84 3.89 20.80
N GLY A 231 -10.49 4.33 22.02
CA GLY A 231 -10.67 3.54 23.23
C GLY A 231 -12.14 3.22 23.49
N TYR A 232 -12.42 1.98 23.89
CA TYR A 232 -13.78 1.54 24.20
C TYR A 232 -14.28 2.15 25.52
N LEU A 233 -14.82 3.37 25.42
CA LEU A 233 -15.11 4.25 26.56
C LEU A 233 -15.90 3.59 27.70
N PRO A 234 -16.95 2.76 27.45
CA PRO A 234 -17.72 2.12 28.52
C PRO A 234 -16.92 1.18 29.43
N LEU A 235 -15.76 0.67 28.97
CA LEU A 235 -14.90 -0.23 29.75
C LEU A 235 -13.70 0.48 30.38
N LEU A 236 -13.56 1.79 30.22
CA LEU A 236 -12.50 2.53 30.91
C LEU A 236 -12.86 2.72 32.38
N GLY A 237 -12.07 2.14 33.28
CA GLY A 237 -12.37 2.10 34.72
C GLY A 237 -12.31 3.43 35.48
N ARG A 238 -12.04 4.55 34.80
CA ARG A 238 -11.96 5.90 35.40
C ARG A 238 -12.53 6.96 34.47
N ASP A 239 -13.37 7.84 35.02
CA ASP A 239 -13.86 9.04 34.32
C ASP A 239 -12.73 9.93 33.80
N SER A 240 -11.60 9.99 34.52
CA SER A 240 -10.43 10.74 34.06
C SER A 240 -9.82 10.18 32.78
N SER A 241 -9.86 8.85 32.59
CA SER A 241 -9.43 8.19 31.35
C SER A 241 -10.38 8.51 30.19
N ILE A 242 -11.70 8.46 30.44
CA ILE A 242 -12.72 8.84 29.45
C ILE A 242 -12.51 10.31 29.04
N ARG A 243 -12.39 11.23 30.01
CA ARG A 243 -12.16 12.66 29.75
C ARG A 243 -10.83 12.90 29.03
N GLY A 244 -9.79 12.14 29.36
CA GLY A 244 -8.49 12.21 28.68
C GLY A 244 -8.61 11.88 27.20
N GLN A 245 -9.28 10.76 26.87
CA GLN A 245 -9.53 10.33 25.49
C GLN A 245 -10.33 11.38 24.69
N LEU A 246 -11.41 11.92 25.28
CA LEU A 246 -12.25 12.91 24.61
C LEU A 246 -11.52 14.25 24.41
N LYS A 247 -10.84 14.77 25.44
CA LYS A 247 -10.10 16.04 25.34
C LYS A 247 -8.96 15.95 24.35
N ALA A 248 -8.22 14.85 24.35
CA ALA A 248 -7.14 14.63 23.39
C ALA A 248 -7.68 14.54 21.96
N GLY A 249 -8.81 13.85 21.75
CA GLY A 249 -9.45 13.79 20.44
C GLY A 249 -9.91 15.15 19.91
N ILE A 250 -10.62 15.93 20.74
CA ILE A 250 -11.03 17.30 20.41
C ILE A 250 -9.81 18.18 20.09
N SER A 251 -8.74 18.05 20.87
CA SER A 251 -7.50 18.84 20.68
C SER A 251 -6.82 18.52 19.34
N SER A 252 -6.66 17.22 19.02
CA SER A 252 -6.09 16.78 17.73
C SER A 252 -6.95 17.25 16.55
N TYR A 253 -8.28 17.06 16.63
CA TYR A 253 -9.21 17.57 15.61
C TYR A 253 -9.05 19.09 15.41
N THR A 254 -9.08 19.86 16.51
CA THR A 254 -9.00 21.33 16.43
C THR A 254 -7.68 21.79 15.81
N ARG A 255 -6.57 21.10 16.11
CA ARG A 255 -5.26 21.39 15.51
C ARG A 255 -5.24 21.15 14.00
N MET A 256 -5.84 20.06 13.54
CA MET A 256 -5.80 19.67 12.12
C MET A 256 -6.82 20.43 11.26
N PHE A 257 -8.03 20.62 11.78
CA PHE A 257 -9.18 21.16 11.04
C PHE A 257 -9.51 22.62 11.40
N GLY A 258 -8.77 23.23 12.32
CA GLY A 258 -8.80 24.67 12.58
C GLY A 258 -9.94 25.17 13.49
N HIS A 259 -10.93 24.34 13.80
CA HIS A 259 -12.02 24.67 14.72
C HIS A 259 -12.42 23.46 15.59
N PRO A 260 -13.14 23.67 16.71
CA PRO A 260 -13.67 22.55 17.50
C PRO A 260 -14.68 21.72 16.70
N PRO A 261 -14.73 20.39 16.93
CA PRO A 261 -15.72 19.52 16.31
C PRO A 261 -17.11 19.76 16.89
N THR A 262 -18.15 19.60 16.07
CA THR A 262 -19.56 19.69 16.49
C THR A 262 -20.21 18.33 16.72
N GLY A 263 -19.66 17.27 16.14
CA GLY A 263 -20.10 15.88 16.28
C GLY A 263 -19.02 14.95 16.79
#